data_AF-A0A3P6FXT1-F1
#
_entry.id   AF-A0A3P6FXT1-F1
#
_cell.length_a   1.000
_cell.length_b   1.000
_cell.length_c   1.000
_cell.angle_alpha   90.00
_cell.angle_beta   90.00
_cell.angle_gamma   90.00
#
_symmetry.space_group_name_H-M   'P 1'
#
loop_
_entity.id
_entity.type
_entity.pdbx_description
1 polymer ?
#
loop_
_entity_poly.entity_id
_entity_poly.type
_entity_poly.pdbx_seq_one_letter_code
_entity_poly.pdbx_strand_id
1 'polypeptide(L)'
;MASMVSPTTCLYLHKHRIKLPSHGRFRITASIPEASDDKHPKLIARREMILRSSELAMIGAIFQLSGKKPEYLGVQKNERLALCPATNNCISTSESVSDRVHYAPPWNYNGGRKTPVSREAAMKELLNVIKSTKPDKFTPRIVEKKDDYVHVEYESPILGLVDDVEFLFTPGKNSTVEYRSASRKGNFDFDVNRKRIKALRQELEKKGWESENSF
;
A
#
# COMPACT_ATOMS: atom_id res chain seq x y z
N MET A 1 55.29 -10.86 -29.19
CA MET A 1 54.83 -10.30 -27.91
C MET A 1 53.54 -11.03 -27.54
N ALA A 2 53.45 -11.51 -26.29
CA ALA A 2 52.58 -12.58 -25.85
C ALA A 2 51.08 -12.30 -25.99
N SER A 3 50.33 -13.26 -26.54
CA SER A 3 48.87 -13.33 -26.49
C SER A 3 48.49 -14.27 -25.33
N MET A 4 47.88 -13.73 -24.28
CA MET A 4 47.37 -14.51 -23.15
C MET A 4 45.88 -14.78 -23.34
N VAL A 5 45.57 -16.06 -23.50
CA VAL A 5 44.23 -16.65 -23.46
C VAL A 5 43.75 -16.68 -22.00
N SER A 6 42.57 -16.14 -21.72
CA SER A 6 41.87 -16.36 -20.45
C SER A 6 40.69 -17.33 -20.66
N PRO A 7 40.52 -18.36 -19.82
CA PRO A 7 39.50 -19.38 -20.02
C PRO A 7 38.12 -18.97 -19.50
N THR A 8 37.12 -19.22 -20.35
CA THR A 8 35.69 -19.16 -20.05
C THR A 8 35.33 -20.19 -18.98
N THR A 9 34.88 -19.75 -17.81
CA THR A 9 34.37 -20.64 -16.76
C THR A 9 32.91 -20.94 -17.04
N CYS A 10 32.64 -22.15 -17.55
CA CYS A 10 31.30 -22.69 -17.75
C CYS A 10 30.81 -23.29 -16.43
N LEU A 11 29.86 -22.64 -15.76
CA LEU A 11 29.24 -23.17 -14.54
C LEU A 11 28.24 -24.28 -14.91
N TYR A 12 28.62 -25.53 -14.62
CA TYR A 12 27.74 -26.69 -14.67
C TYR A 12 26.65 -26.58 -13.59
N LEU A 13 25.39 -26.42 -13.99
CA LEU A 13 24.23 -26.59 -13.12
C LEU A 13 23.92 -28.08 -12.96
N HIS A 14 24.27 -28.64 -11.79
CA HIS A 14 23.91 -29.99 -11.39
C HIS A 14 22.39 -30.06 -11.10
N LYS A 15 21.62 -30.72 -11.99
CA LYS A 15 20.20 -31.02 -11.74
C LYS A 15 20.08 -32.11 -10.67
N HIS A 16 19.73 -31.74 -9.44
CA HIS A 16 19.23 -32.71 -8.46
C HIS A 16 17.73 -32.96 -8.69
N ARG A 17 17.43 -34.20 -9.09
CA ARG A 17 16.07 -34.71 -9.34
C ARG A 17 15.55 -35.32 -8.02
N ILE A 18 14.77 -34.56 -7.26
CA ILE A 18 14.12 -35.07 -6.04
C ILE A 18 12.88 -35.89 -6.47
N LYS A 19 12.88 -37.20 -6.17
CA LYS A 19 11.71 -38.08 -6.34
C LYS A 19 10.71 -37.81 -5.21
N LEU A 20 9.49 -37.40 -5.54
CA LEU A 20 8.37 -37.42 -4.59
C LEU A 20 7.81 -38.85 -4.47
N PRO A 21 7.57 -39.35 -3.25
CA PRO A 21 6.81 -40.58 -3.06
C PRO A 21 5.30 -40.33 -3.14
N SER A 22 4.63 -41.38 -3.61
CA SER A 22 3.23 -41.51 -3.97
C SER A 22 2.24 -41.38 -2.80
N HIS A 23 1.02 -40.97 -3.16
CA HIS A 23 -0.20 -40.92 -2.36
C HIS A 23 -0.33 -41.96 -1.23
N GLY A 24 -0.32 -41.46 0.01
CA GLY A 24 -0.92 -42.12 1.17
C GLY A 24 -2.14 -41.32 1.63
N ARG A 25 -3.34 -41.88 1.49
CA ARG A 25 -4.57 -41.35 2.10
C ARG A 25 -4.43 -41.44 3.62
N PHE A 26 -4.21 -40.31 4.30
CA PHE A 26 -4.39 -40.24 5.74
C PHE A 26 -5.89 -40.20 6.06
N ARG A 27 -6.41 -41.33 6.55
CA ARG A 27 -7.78 -41.49 7.03
C ARG A 27 -7.80 -40.99 8.48
N ILE A 28 -8.38 -39.82 8.72
CA ILE A 28 -8.62 -39.33 10.08
C ILE A 28 -9.77 -40.15 10.65
N THR A 29 -9.46 -41.13 11.50
CA THR A 29 -10.44 -41.83 12.33
C THR A 29 -10.86 -40.90 13.46
N ALA A 30 -12.06 -40.33 13.35
CA ALA A 30 -12.73 -39.70 14.48
C ALA A 30 -13.22 -40.81 15.43
N SER A 31 -12.56 -40.93 16.57
CA SER A 31 -13.08 -41.72 17.69
C SER A 31 -14.17 -40.91 18.38
N ILE A 32 -15.43 -41.34 18.22
CA ILE A 32 -16.55 -40.89 19.04
C ILE A 32 -16.35 -41.51 20.43
N PRO A 33 -16.38 -40.74 21.54
CA PRO A 33 -16.43 -41.33 22.87
C PRO A 33 -17.81 -41.95 23.08
N GLU A 34 -17.84 -43.23 23.47
CA GLU A 34 -19.04 -43.88 23.96
C GLU A 34 -19.57 -43.15 25.21
N ALA A 35 -20.86 -42.85 25.19
CA ALA A 35 -21.59 -42.44 26.36
C ALA A 35 -21.74 -43.65 27.29
N SER A 36 -21.21 -43.54 28.51
CA SER A 36 -21.66 -44.36 29.64
C SER A 36 -22.17 -43.45 30.74
N ASP A 37 -23.37 -43.79 31.17
CA ASP A 37 -24.19 -43.09 32.12
C ASP A 37 -23.73 -43.37 33.56
N ASP A 38 -24.12 -42.44 34.42
CA ASP A 38 -24.42 -42.58 35.84
C ASP A 38 -23.38 -42.27 36.94
N LYS A 39 -23.69 -41.15 37.65
CA LYS A 39 -23.66 -40.91 39.11
C LYS A 39 -23.06 -39.56 39.58
N HIS A 40 -24.01 -38.67 39.86
CA HIS A 40 -24.07 -37.60 40.86
C HIS A 40 -23.28 -36.28 40.64
N PRO A 41 -23.96 -35.12 40.61
CA PRO A 41 -23.30 -33.83 40.37
C PRO A 41 -22.59 -33.39 41.65
N LYS A 42 -21.25 -33.42 41.64
CA LYS A 42 -20.49 -32.59 42.58
C LYS A 42 -20.56 -31.16 42.05
N LEU A 43 -21.32 -30.32 42.76
CA LEU A 43 -21.36 -28.87 42.61
C LEU A 43 -19.93 -28.32 42.59
N ILE A 44 -19.39 -28.09 41.39
CA ILE A 44 -18.13 -27.38 41.23
C ILE A 44 -18.41 -25.95 41.66
N ALA A 45 -17.83 -25.57 42.79
CA ALA A 45 -17.91 -24.22 43.31
C ALA A 45 -17.49 -23.23 42.22
N ARG A 46 -18.29 -22.19 42.03
CA ARG A 46 -18.14 -21.05 41.09
C ARG A 46 -16.79 -20.30 41.12
N ARG A 47 -15.78 -20.79 41.84
CA ARG A 47 -14.50 -20.11 42.08
C ARG A 47 -13.32 -20.64 41.27
N GLU A 48 -13.45 -21.74 40.54
CA GLU A 48 -12.37 -22.26 39.67
C GLU A 48 -12.62 -22.04 38.16
N MET A 49 -13.44 -21.04 37.82
CA MET A 49 -13.61 -20.57 36.44
C MET A 49 -13.02 -19.16 36.25
N ILE A 50 -11.98 -18.85 37.02
CA ILE A 50 -11.18 -17.64 36.89
C ILE A 50 -9.74 -18.15 37.02
N LEU A 51 -8.99 -18.21 35.91
CA LEU A 51 -7.61 -18.75 35.73
C LEU A 51 -7.48 -19.90 34.69
N ARG A 52 -8.40 -20.01 33.72
CA ARG A 52 -8.14 -20.70 32.44
C ARG A 52 -8.57 -19.87 31.21
N SER A 53 -8.62 -18.55 31.34
CA SER A 53 -8.97 -17.61 30.27
C SER A 53 -7.86 -16.60 29.94
N SER A 54 -6.68 -16.74 30.55
CA SER A 54 -5.53 -15.87 30.33
C SER A 54 -4.85 -16.05 28.96
N GLU A 55 -5.21 -17.05 28.17
CA GLU A 55 -4.65 -17.24 26.81
C GLU A 55 -5.45 -16.58 25.68
N LEU A 56 -6.64 -16.03 25.95
CA LEU A 56 -7.48 -15.40 24.91
C LEU A 56 -7.67 -13.89 25.08
N ALA A 57 -7.15 -13.29 26.15
CA ALA A 57 -7.27 -11.85 26.41
C ALA A 57 -6.14 -10.99 25.82
N MET A 58 -5.37 -11.50 24.85
CA MET A 58 -4.28 -10.76 24.18
C MET A 58 -4.52 -10.53 22.67
N ILE A 59 -5.74 -10.78 22.15
CA ILE A 59 -6.07 -10.51 20.73
C ILE A 59 -6.77 -9.12 20.56
N GLY A 60 -6.93 -8.36 21.65
CA GLY A 60 -7.76 -7.14 21.67
C GLY A 60 -7.01 -5.80 21.52
N ALA A 61 -5.70 -5.77 21.27
CA ALA A 61 -5.02 -4.54 20.92
C ALA A 61 -5.01 -4.39 19.40
N ILE A 62 -6.15 -3.97 18.82
CA ILE A 62 -6.12 -3.37 17.49
C ILE A 62 -5.26 -2.12 17.65
N PHE A 63 -4.00 -2.22 17.25
CA PHE A 63 -3.06 -1.12 17.30
C PHE A 63 -3.66 0.03 16.49
N GLN A 64 -4.15 1.07 17.17
CA GLN A 64 -4.58 2.32 16.54
C GLN A 64 -3.33 3.11 16.12
N LEU A 65 -2.53 2.52 15.24
CA LEU A 65 -1.26 3.06 14.78
C LEU A 65 -1.43 4.14 13.68
N SER A 66 -2.66 4.58 13.45
CA SER A 66 -3.06 5.55 12.43
C SER A 66 -2.34 6.89 12.53
N GLY A 67 -1.94 7.31 13.75
CA GLY A 67 -1.33 8.62 13.99
C GLY A 67 -2.31 9.79 13.86
N LYS A 68 -1.88 10.98 14.30
CA LYS A 68 -2.64 12.23 14.17
C LYS A 68 -2.51 12.74 12.73
N LYS A 69 -3.61 13.22 12.14
CA LYS A 69 -3.59 13.93 10.85
C LYS A 69 -2.66 15.14 10.95
N PRO A 70 -1.64 15.29 10.08
CA PRO A 70 -0.77 16.46 10.09
C PRO A 70 -1.54 17.74 9.74
N GLU A 71 -1.21 18.84 10.41
CA GLU A 71 -1.87 20.15 10.23
C GLU A 71 -1.39 20.91 8.99
N TYR A 72 -0.25 20.50 8.42
CA TYR A 72 0.36 21.11 7.25
C TYR A 72 -0.17 20.56 5.92
N LEU A 73 -1.13 19.63 5.92
CA LEU A 73 -1.73 19.09 4.70
C LEU A 73 -2.52 20.16 3.94
N GLY A 74 -2.62 20.00 2.63
CA GLY A 74 -3.29 20.92 1.72
C GLY A 74 -2.33 21.74 0.87
N VAL A 75 -2.92 22.64 0.08
CA VAL A 75 -2.19 23.58 -0.77
C VAL A 75 -1.51 24.64 0.10
N GLN A 76 -0.20 24.76 -0.06
CA GLN A 76 0.65 25.70 0.67
C GLN A 76 0.55 27.11 0.06
N LYS A 77 1.13 28.10 0.74
CA LYS A 77 1.14 29.51 0.29
C LYS A 77 1.79 29.74 -1.08
N ASN A 78 2.65 28.82 -1.53
CA ASN A 78 3.30 28.86 -2.83
C ASN A 78 2.50 28.11 -3.92
N GLU A 79 1.23 27.78 -3.65
CA GLU A 79 0.34 27.05 -4.57
C GLU A 79 0.82 25.64 -4.92
N ARG A 80 1.69 25.06 -4.09
CA ARG A 80 2.19 23.68 -4.22
C ARG A 80 1.73 22.82 -3.04
N LEU A 81 1.92 21.51 -3.13
CA LEU A 81 1.72 20.62 -2.00
C LEU A 81 2.88 20.75 -0.99
N ALA A 82 2.65 20.26 0.23
CA ALA A 82 3.68 20.24 1.25
C ALA A 82 4.92 19.44 0.79
N LEU A 83 6.08 19.79 1.34
CA LEU A 83 7.29 18.98 1.19
C LEU A 83 7.18 17.71 2.04
N CYS A 84 7.98 16.72 1.68
CA CYS A 84 8.19 15.52 2.45
C CYS A 84 9.01 15.82 3.71
N PRO A 85 8.67 15.18 4.84
CA PRO A 85 9.61 15.12 5.96
C PRO A 85 10.87 14.37 5.53
N ALA A 86 11.95 14.49 6.30
CA ALA A 86 13.23 13.82 6.03
C ALA A 86 13.20 12.27 6.16
N THR A 87 12.03 11.68 6.37
CA THR A 87 11.83 10.24 6.54
C THR A 87 11.51 9.57 5.21
N ASN A 88 12.01 8.34 5.02
CA ASN A 88 11.90 7.55 3.79
C ASN A 88 10.53 6.85 3.66
N ASN A 89 9.45 7.59 3.88
CA ASN A 89 8.06 7.14 3.81
C ASN A 89 7.16 8.22 3.19
N CYS A 90 7.74 9.07 2.35
CA CYS A 90 7.04 10.13 1.64
C CYS A 90 7.59 10.27 0.23
N ILE A 91 6.69 10.54 -0.71
CA ILE A 91 7.06 11.07 -2.03
C ILE A 91 6.18 12.26 -2.37
N SER A 92 6.73 13.24 -3.08
CA SER A 92 6.01 14.44 -3.51
C SER A 92 6.56 14.99 -4.81
N THR A 93 5.67 15.52 -5.65
CA THR A 93 6.03 16.26 -6.87
C THR A 93 6.56 17.66 -6.58
N SER A 94 6.39 18.14 -5.35
CA SER A 94 6.89 19.45 -4.92
C SER A 94 8.36 19.43 -4.48
N GLU A 95 8.97 18.26 -4.41
CA GLU A 95 10.39 18.07 -4.09
C GLU A 95 11.33 18.47 -5.24
N SER A 96 12.61 18.66 -4.90
CA SER A 96 13.65 18.86 -5.91
C SER A 96 13.86 17.61 -6.76
N VAL A 97 13.99 17.77 -8.07
CA VAL A 97 14.30 16.67 -9.03
C VAL A 97 15.60 15.94 -8.67
N SER A 98 16.52 16.60 -7.95
CA SER A 98 17.75 15.98 -7.45
C SER A 98 17.55 15.02 -6.28
N ASP A 99 16.44 15.15 -5.54
CA ASP A 99 16.10 14.26 -4.43
C ASP A 99 15.44 12.98 -4.95
N ARG A 100 16.26 11.98 -5.30
CA ARG A 100 15.77 10.70 -5.83
C ARG A 100 14.94 9.89 -4.82
N VAL A 101 15.02 10.21 -3.53
CA VAL A 101 14.32 9.47 -2.47
C VAL A 101 12.87 9.94 -2.39
N HIS A 102 12.65 11.26 -2.35
CA HIS A 102 11.32 11.83 -2.15
C HIS A 102 10.67 12.33 -3.45
N TYR A 103 11.44 12.67 -4.48
CA TYR A 103 10.88 13.19 -5.72
C TYR A 103 10.09 12.15 -6.49
N ALA A 104 8.97 12.64 -7.05
CA ALA A 104 8.19 11.96 -8.04
C ALA A 104 7.77 12.94 -9.14
N PRO A 105 7.79 12.55 -10.43
CA PRO A 105 7.37 13.41 -11.53
C PRO A 105 5.84 13.59 -11.50
N PRO A 106 5.36 14.80 -11.82
CA PRO A 106 3.94 15.06 -11.92
C PRO A 106 3.30 14.32 -13.10
N TRP A 107 1.97 14.23 -13.07
CA TRP A 107 1.21 13.60 -14.15
C TRP A 107 0.55 14.64 -15.05
N ASN A 108 0.45 14.34 -16.33
CA ASN A 108 -0.32 15.09 -17.30
C ASN A 108 -1.54 14.28 -17.71
N TYR A 109 -2.75 14.74 -17.36
CA TYR A 109 -3.97 13.99 -17.66
C TYR A 109 -4.38 14.03 -19.15
N ASN A 110 -3.73 14.86 -19.95
CA ASN A 110 -3.93 15.01 -21.39
C ASN A 110 -2.69 14.62 -22.23
N GLY A 111 -1.56 14.23 -21.62
CA GLY A 111 -0.30 13.98 -22.33
C GLY A 111 -0.40 12.92 -23.43
N GLY A 112 -1.07 11.81 -23.13
CA GLY A 112 -1.26 10.71 -24.09
C GLY A 112 -2.54 10.80 -24.93
N ARG A 113 -3.30 11.91 -24.86
CA ARG A 113 -4.62 12.00 -25.51
C ARG A 113 -4.56 12.72 -26.86
N LYS A 114 -5.31 12.18 -27.83
CA LYS A 114 -5.60 12.89 -29.09
C LYS A 114 -6.61 14.02 -28.91
N THR A 115 -7.55 13.85 -27.97
CA THR A 115 -8.59 14.84 -27.67
C THR A 115 -8.49 15.19 -26.19
N PRO A 116 -8.14 16.44 -25.86
CA PRO A 116 -8.03 16.88 -24.48
C PRO A 116 -9.36 16.74 -23.73
N VAL A 117 -9.29 16.32 -22.47
CA VAL A 117 -10.43 16.32 -21.56
C VAL A 117 -10.34 17.51 -20.60
N SER A 118 -11.48 17.88 -20.02
CA SER A 118 -11.52 18.90 -18.97
C SER A 118 -10.97 18.36 -17.66
N ARG A 119 -10.58 19.27 -16.78
CA ARG A 119 -10.10 18.97 -15.42
C ARG A 119 -11.14 18.20 -14.60
N GLU A 120 -12.42 18.52 -14.76
CA GLU A 120 -13.53 17.85 -14.06
C GLU A 120 -13.67 16.39 -14.51
N ALA A 121 -13.49 16.13 -15.81
CA ALA A 121 -13.49 14.78 -16.35
C ALA A 121 -12.28 13.98 -15.83
N ALA A 122 -11.09 14.59 -15.85
CA ALA A 122 -9.88 13.99 -15.30
C ALA A 122 -10.01 13.69 -13.79
N MET A 123 -10.56 14.62 -13.01
CA MET A 123 -10.89 14.43 -11.60
C MET A 123 -11.80 13.22 -11.38
N LYS A 124 -12.84 13.06 -12.19
CA LYS A 124 -13.74 11.91 -12.13
C LYS A 124 -13.01 10.60 -12.43
N GLU A 125 -12.13 10.59 -13.42
CA GLU A 125 -11.31 9.42 -13.74
C GLU A 125 -10.37 9.04 -12.60
N LEU A 126 -9.68 10.01 -12.00
CA LEU A 126 -8.81 9.82 -10.84
C LEU A 126 -9.59 9.20 -9.67
N LEU A 127 -10.74 9.78 -9.32
CA LEU A 127 -11.59 9.26 -8.25
C LEU A 127 -12.10 7.84 -8.52
N ASN A 128 -12.39 7.51 -9.77
CA ASN A 128 -12.77 6.15 -10.14
C ASN A 128 -11.61 5.18 -9.96
N VAL A 129 -10.40 5.53 -10.41
CA VAL A 129 -9.20 4.72 -10.24
C VAL A 129 -8.88 4.52 -8.76
N ILE A 130 -8.94 5.58 -7.96
CA ILE A 130 -8.73 5.50 -6.50
C ILE A 130 -9.69 4.48 -5.87
N LYS A 131 -10.97 4.48 -6.27
CA LYS A 131 -11.98 3.56 -5.72
C LYS A 131 -11.80 2.11 -6.21
N SER A 132 -11.39 1.91 -7.46
CA SER A 132 -11.24 0.58 -8.05
C SER A 132 -9.91 -0.08 -7.67
N THR A 133 -8.86 0.70 -7.47
CA THR A 133 -7.50 0.21 -7.26
C THR A 133 -7.18 0.13 -5.78
N LYS A 134 -6.88 -1.08 -5.31
CA LYS A 134 -6.52 -1.35 -3.90
C LYS A 134 -5.09 -1.89 -3.82
N PRO A 135 -4.08 -1.03 -3.97
CA PRO A 135 -2.68 -1.46 -3.88
C PRO A 135 -2.42 -1.99 -2.47
N ASP A 136 -1.79 -3.16 -2.38
CA ASP A 136 -1.45 -3.85 -1.13
C ASP A 136 -2.63 -4.05 -0.16
N LYS A 137 -3.86 -4.12 -0.70
CA LYS A 137 -5.11 -4.26 0.06
C LYS A 137 -5.42 -3.07 1.00
N PHE A 138 -4.79 -1.93 0.78
CA PHE A 138 -5.15 -0.71 1.50
C PHE A 138 -6.56 -0.26 1.10
N THR A 139 -7.28 0.29 2.07
CA THR A 139 -8.63 0.81 1.84
C THR A 139 -8.57 2.33 1.65
N PRO A 140 -8.92 2.85 0.46
CA PRO A 140 -8.96 4.29 0.22
C PRO A 140 -10.22 4.92 0.83
N ARG A 141 -10.05 6.06 1.51
CA ARG A 141 -11.11 6.91 2.04
C ARG A 141 -10.87 8.34 1.57
N ILE A 142 -11.73 8.85 0.70
CA ILE A 142 -11.67 10.26 0.27
C ILE A 142 -12.19 11.10 1.43
N VAL A 143 -11.32 11.90 2.03
CA VAL A 143 -11.66 12.72 3.22
C VAL A 143 -11.93 14.18 2.86
N GLU A 144 -11.36 14.65 1.76
CA GLU A 144 -11.59 16.00 1.27
C GLU A 144 -11.61 16.00 -0.25
N LYS A 145 -12.59 16.71 -0.81
CA LYS A 145 -12.68 16.96 -2.24
C LYS A 145 -13.10 18.41 -2.44
N LYS A 146 -12.24 19.16 -3.12
CA LYS A 146 -12.49 20.49 -3.65
C LYS A 146 -12.53 20.41 -5.18
N ASP A 147 -12.64 21.55 -5.83
CA ASP A 147 -12.67 21.60 -7.29
C ASP A 147 -11.35 21.14 -7.89
N ASP A 148 -10.22 21.56 -7.34
CA ASP A 148 -8.85 21.34 -7.84
C ASP A 148 -8.01 20.44 -6.93
N TYR A 149 -8.52 20.05 -5.76
CA TYR A 149 -7.78 19.32 -4.75
C TYR A 149 -8.55 18.10 -4.23
N VAL A 150 -7.83 17.00 -3.98
CA VAL A 150 -8.37 15.80 -3.33
C VAL A 150 -7.39 15.28 -2.30
N HIS A 151 -7.89 14.99 -1.10
CA HIS A 151 -7.18 14.27 -0.04
C HIS A 151 -7.82 12.90 0.17
N VAL A 152 -6.99 11.86 0.11
CA VAL A 152 -7.36 10.46 0.34
C VAL A 152 -6.51 9.89 1.46
N GLU A 153 -7.15 9.21 2.40
CA GLU A 153 -6.49 8.41 3.41
C GLU A 153 -6.48 6.94 2.95
N TYR A 154 -5.30 6.32 2.93
CA TYR A 154 -5.13 4.90 2.66
C TYR A 154 -4.81 4.18 3.97
N GLU A 155 -5.70 3.29 4.40
CA GLU A 155 -5.55 2.56 5.65
C GLU A 155 -5.07 1.12 5.41
N SER A 156 -4.04 0.70 6.14
CA SER A 156 -3.50 -0.66 6.05
C SER A 156 -4.40 -1.67 6.79
N PRO A 157 -4.62 -2.87 6.22
CA PRO A 157 -5.63 -3.79 6.73
C PRO A 157 -5.30 -4.46 8.08
N ILE A 158 -4.02 -4.52 8.46
CA ILE A 158 -3.56 -5.30 9.62
C ILE A 158 -3.18 -4.39 10.79
N LEU A 159 -2.47 -3.29 10.51
CA LEU A 159 -1.88 -2.43 11.54
C LEU A 159 -2.58 -1.07 11.68
N GLY A 160 -3.60 -0.78 10.85
CA GLY A 160 -4.31 0.50 10.88
C GLY A 160 -3.40 1.70 10.60
N LEU A 161 -2.29 1.50 9.89
CA LEU A 161 -1.40 2.58 9.46
C LEU A 161 -2.12 3.39 8.39
N VAL A 162 -2.07 4.71 8.52
CA VAL A 162 -2.73 5.62 7.58
C VAL A 162 -1.67 6.41 6.81
N ASP A 163 -1.82 6.37 5.49
CA ASP A 163 -1.07 7.20 4.56
C ASP A 163 -1.97 8.27 3.98
N ASP A 164 -1.52 9.52 4.01
CA ASP A 164 -2.19 10.65 3.41
C ASP A 164 -1.70 10.83 1.96
N VAL A 165 -2.64 10.82 1.03
CA VAL A 165 -2.39 11.03 -0.40
C VAL A 165 -3.17 12.24 -0.89
N GLU A 166 -2.46 13.20 -1.44
CA GLU A 166 -2.99 14.48 -1.90
C GLU A 166 -2.78 14.60 -3.40
N PHE A 167 -3.79 15.11 -4.10
CA PHE A 167 -3.74 15.41 -5.53
C PHE A 167 -4.17 16.85 -5.75
N LEU A 168 -3.38 17.61 -6.49
CA LEU A 168 -3.61 19.00 -6.84
C LEU A 168 -3.58 19.17 -8.36
N PHE A 169 -4.70 19.57 -8.93
CA PHE A 169 -4.81 19.93 -10.34
C PHE A 169 -4.37 21.38 -10.50
N THR A 170 -3.17 21.59 -11.02
CA THR A 170 -2.61 22.94 -11.09
C THR A 170 -3.33 23.77 -12.15
N PRO A 171 -3.59 25.06 -11.88
CA PRO A 171 -4.15 25.96 -12.87
C PRO A 171 -3.13 26.18 -13.98
N GLY A 172 -3.59 26.19 -15.24
CA GLY A 172 -2.73 26.50 -16.39
C GLY A 172 -3.04 25.67 -17.62
N LYS A 173 -2.20 25.84 -18.65
CA LYS A 173 -2.39 25.16 -19.95
C LYS A 173 -1.90 23.70 -19.95
N ASN A 174 -1.10 23.31 -18.96
CA ASN A 174 -0.30 22.09 -19.05
C ASN A 174 -1.05 20.82 -18.60
N SER A 175 -2.30 20.92 -18.13
CA SER A 175 -3.09 19.76 -17.69
C SER A 175 -2.35 18.90 -16.65
N THR A 176 -1.58 19.55 -15.77
CA THR A 176 -0.68 18.91 -14.82
C THR A 176 -1.41 18.61 -13.50
N VAL A 177 -1.08 17.47 -12.90
CA VAL A 177 -1.51 17.04 -11.57
C VAL A 177 -0.28 16.80 -10.72
N GLU A 178 -0.16 17.60 -9.67
CA GLU A 178 0.80 17.40 -8.59
C GLU A 178 0.22 16.45 -7.55
N TYR A 179 1.09 15.71 -6.89
CA TYR A 179 0.67 14.79 -5.85
C TYR A 179 1.71 14.62 -4.76
N ARG A 180 1.23 14.19 -3.60
CA ARG A 180 2.03 13.83 -2.43
C ARG A 180 1.44 12.57 -1.82
N SER A 181 2.28 11.61 -1.43
CA SER A 181 1.89 10.39 -0.73
C SER A 181 2.83 10.17 0.44
N ALA A 182 2.31 10.25 1.67
CA ALA A 182 3.12 10.20 2.88
C ALA A 182 2.45 9.42 4.01
N SER A 183 3.23 8.60 4.72
CA SER A 183 2.75 7.94 5.94
C SER A 183 2.67 8.90 7.13
N ARG A 184 1.62 8.81 7.95
CA ARG A 184 1.48 9.64 9.17
C ARG A 184 2.51 9.34 10.25
N LYS A 185 2.94 8.08 10.33
CA LYS A 185 3.82 7.57 11.37
C LYS A 185 4.82 6.59 10.79
N GLY A 186 5.97 6.50 11.46
CA GLY A 186 7.09 5.67 11.06
C GLY A 186 8.11 6.47 10.27
N ASN A 187 9.26 5.87 10.04
CA ASN A 187 10.36 6.50 9.31
C ASN A 187 10.60 5.83 7.95
N PHE A 188 9.93 4.70 7.71
CA PHE A 188 10.14 3.84 6.55
C PHE A 188 8.85 3.06 6.26
N ASP A 189 8.52 2.93 4.97
CA ASP A 189 7.28 2.30 4.51
C ASP A 189 7.52 1.16 3.51
N PHE A 190 8.75 0.69 3.30
CA PHE A 190 9.09 -0.32 2.29
C PHE A 190 8.60 0.04 0.87
N ASP A 191 8.67 1.33 0.52
CA ASP A 191 8.22 1.91 -0.74
C ASP A 191 6.71 1.78 -0.99
N VAL A 192 5.89 1.57 0.04
CA VAL A 192 4.43 1.46 -0.09
C VAL A 192 3.84 2.70 -0.76
N ASN A 193 4.26 3.91 -0.38
CA ASN A 193 3.79 5.14 -1.01
C ASN A 193 4.15 5.20 -2.51
N ARG A 194 5.38 4.80 -2.86
CA ARG A 194 5.85 4.74 -4.26
C ARG A 194 5.11 3.68 -5.08
N LYS A 195 4.89 2.49 -4.52
CA LYS A 195 4.12 1.39 -5.13
C LYS A 195 2.68 1.81 -5.38
N ARG A 196 2.06 2.51 -4.43
CA ARG A 196 0.70 3.06 -4.58
C ARG A 196 0.60 4.01 -5.75
N ILE A 197 1.44 5.04 -5.78
CA ILE A 197 1.47 6.02 -6.87
C ILE A 197 1.72 5.33 -8.21
N LYS A 198 2.64 4.36 -8.26
CA LYS A 198 2.89 3.56 -9.46
C LYS A 198 1.65 2.77 -9.93
N ALA A 199 0.93 2.12 -9.01
CA ALA A 199 -0.29 1.37 -9.34
C ALA A 199 -1.41 2.28 -9.86
N LEU A 200 -1.59 3.45 -9.24
CA LEU A 200 -2.56 4.45 -9.71
C LEU A 200 -2.18 4.97 -11.10
N ARG A 201 -0.90 5.31 -11.30
CA ARG A 201 -0.37 5.75 -12.61
C ARG A 201 -0.68 4.74 -13.71
N GLN A 202 -0.42 3.45 -13.48
CA GLN A 202 -0.65 2.41 -14.50
C GLN A 202 -2.12 2.30 -14.93
N GLU A 203 -3.07 2.52 -14.02
CA GLU A 203 -4.50 2.54 -14.38
C GLU A 203 -4.92 3.84 -15.07
N LEU A 204 -4.29 4.96 -14.72
CA LEU A 204 -4.52 6.26 -15.35
C LEU A 204 -3.91 6.33 -16.77
N GLU A 205 -2.77 5.69 -17.00
CA GLU A 205 -2.13 5.60 -18.32
C GLU A 205 -3.05 4.92 -19.35
N LYS A 206 -3.82 3.90 -18.92
CA LYS A 206 -4.85 3.28 -19.78
C LYS A 206 -5.95 4.26 -20.21
N LYS A 207 -6.11 5.38 -19.49
CA LYS A 207 -7.05 6.46 -19.79
C LYS A 207 -6.41 7.60 -20.59
N GLY A 208 -5.12 7.52 -20.91
CA GLY A 208 -4.38 8.54 -21.67
C GLY A 208 -3.67 9.58 -20.80
N TRP A 209 -3.52 9.32 -19.50
CA TRP A 209 -2.61 10.10 -18.65
C TRP A 209 -1.16 9.72 -18.95
N GLU A 210 -0.23 10.63 -18.67
CA GLU A 210 1.19 10.40 -18.87
C GLU A 210 1.99 10.98 -17.71
N SER A 211 3.16 10.43 -17.42
CA SER A 211 4.11 11.00 -16.47
C SER A 211 5.04 11.96 -17.19
N GLU A 212 5.21 13.19 -16.70
CA GLU A 212 6.04 14.20 -17.41
C GLU A 212 7.51 13.77 -17.54
N ASN A 213 8.00 12.88 -16.67
CA ASN A 213 9.28 12.20 -16.81
C ASN A 213 9.15 10.72 -16.45
N SER A 214 9.96 9.86 -17.07
CA SER A 214 10.09 8.44 -16.71
C SER A 214 11.02 8.26 -15.51
N PHE A 215 10.58 7.47 -14.52
CA PHE A 215 11.41 6.96 -13.44
C PHE A 215 12.36 5.86 -13.91
#